data_AF-A0A2V5HA41-F1
#
_entry.id   AF-A0A2V5HA41-F1
#
_cell.length_a   1.000
_cell.length_b   1.000
_cell.length_c   1.000
_cell.angle_alpha   90.00
_cell.angle_beta   90.00
_cell.angle_gamma   90.00
#
_symmetry.space_group_name_H-M   'P 1'
#
loop_
_entity.id
_entity.type
_entity.pdbx_description
1 polymer ?
#
loop_
_entity_poly.entity_id
_entity_poly.type
_entity_poly.pdbx_seq_one_letter_code
_entity_poly.pdbx_strand_id
1 'polypeptide(L)'
;MQHNAEEVLATKPVHTRSNNNDGSTGPNTSPTATFHHHRAGLILRDTAIYCAAEHYGLPEALKRLALRKQGLRTGIAVEVILRSARFAYEHTPESEDQLRARYLAMIIRSRAVFKASGTMQLEMERGHPFFFDLFVALCNHVDDLEGRVAVAEVGL
;
A
#
# COMPACT_ATOMS: atom_id res chain seq x y z
N MET A 1 -62.20 23.46 33.25
CA MET A 1 -61.73 22.70 34.43
C MET A 1 -60.54 21.87 33.96
N GLN A 2 -59.32 22.35 34.23
CA GLN A 2 -58.31 21.71 35.11
C GLN A 2 -57.66 20.47 34.45
N HIS A 3 -56.46 20.59 33.84
CA HIS A 3 -55.10 20.55 34.41
C HIS A 3 -54.49 19.13 34.48
N ASN A 4 -53.17 19.08 34.23
CA ASN A 4 -52.18 17.99 34.42
C ASN A 4 -51.78 17.24 33.13
N ALA A 5 -50.50 16.97 32.84
CA ALA A 5 -49.23 17.33 33.44
C ALA A 5 -48.11 17.11 32.41
N GLU A 6 -46.98 17.81 32.60
CA GLU A 6 -45.73 17.68 31.87
C GLU A 6 -45.21 16.24 31.76
N GLU A 7 -44.79 15.84 30.56
CA GLU A 7 -43.61 14.98 30.40
C GLU A 7 -42.79 15.50 29.22
N VAL A 8 -41.83 16.37 29.56
CA VAL A 8 -40.82 16.91 28.65
C VAL A 8 -39.86 15.78 28.29
N LEU A 9 -40.09 15.13 27.15
CA LEU A 9 -39.14 14.16 26.59
C LEU A 9 -37.93 14.94 26.03
N ALA A 10 -36.93 15.10 26.88
CA ALA A 10 -35.61 15.57 26.51
C ALA A 10 -35.02 14.66 25.43
N THR A 11 -35.03 15.12 24.17
CA THR A 11 -34.25 14.56 23.08
C THR A 11 -32.77 14.71 23.39
N LYS A 12 -32.17 13.65 23.97
CA LYS A 12 -30.72 13.52 24.09
C LYS A 12 -30.12 13.48 22.69
N PRO A 13 -29.03 14.22 22.40
CA PRO A 13 -28.37 14.13 21.11
C PRO A 13 -27.77 12.73 20.98
N VAL A 14 -28.13 12.04 19.90
CA VAL A 14 -27.47 10.81 19.45
C VAL A 14 -26.02 11.18 19.15
N HIS A 15 -25.14 10.93 20.11
CA HIS A 15 -23.71 10.90 19.87
C HIS A 15 -23.46 9.64 19.05
N THR A 16 -23.55 9.75 17.73
CA THR A 16 -23.03 8.76 16.80
C THR A 16 -21.53 8.69 17.08
N ARG A 17 -21.17 7.74 17.93
CA ARG A 17 -19.79 7.37 18.22
C ARG A 17 -19.19 6.99 16.86
N SER A 18 -18.39 7.90 16.30
CA SER A 18 -17.58 7.62 15.14
C SER A 18 -16.73 6.41 15.50
N ASN A 19 -17.09 5.24 14.99
CA ASN A 19 -16.24 4.07 15.06
C ASN A 19 -15.03 4.40 14.20
N ASN A 20 -14.03 5.00 14.83
CA ASN A 20 -12.66 4.97 14.36
C ASN A 20 -12.34 3.50 14.18
N ASN A 21 -12.32 3.04 12.93
CA ASN A 21 -11.71 1.77 12.58
C ASN A 21 -10.23 1.91 12.92
N ASP A 22 -9.89 1.56 14.15
CA ASP A 22 -8.55 1.30 14.61
C ASP A 22 -7.87 0.41 13.56
N GLY A 23 -6.72 0.90 13.10
CA GLY A 23 -5.91 0.20 12.12
C GLY A 23 -5.61 -1.20 12.64
N SER A 24 -6.17 -2.21 11.98
CA SER A 24 -5.78 -3.59 12.15
C SER A 24 -4.35 -3.72 11.62
N THR A 25 -3.39 -3.36 12.48
CA THR A 25 -2.01 -3.76 12.33
C THR A 25 -2.04 -5.27 12.42
N GLY A 26 -2.05 -5.93 11.27
CA GLY A 26 -1.98 -7.38 11.22
C GLY A 26 -0.78 -7.86 12.06
N PRO A 27 -0.88 -9.03 12.71
CA PRO A 27 0.03 -9.47 13.78
C PRO A 27 1.52 -9.54 13.39
N ASN A 28 1.87 -9.33 12.12
CA ASN A 28 3.20 -9.53 11.57
C ASN A 28 3.87 -8.25 11.04
N THR A 29 3.25 -7.07 11.19
CA THR A 29 3.90 -5.83 10.73
C THR A 29 4.72 -5.24 11.87
N SER A 30 6.04 -5.33 11.78
CA SER A 30 6.93 -4.66 12.72
C SER A 30 6.52 -3.18 12.87
N PRO A 31 6.24 -2.68 14.08
CA PRO A 31 5.81 -1.29 14.28
C PRO A 31 6.88 -0.27 13.84
N THR A 32 8.12 -0.73 13.61
CA THR A 32 9.18 0.11 13.04
C THR A 32 9.15 0.20 11.51
N ALA A 33 8.33 -0.62 10.84
CA ALA A 33 8.25 -0.66 9.38
C ALA A 33 7.26 0.35 8.79
N THR A 34 6.22 0.69 9.53
CA THR A 34 5.14 1.55 9.04
C THR A 34 5.19 2.93 9.66
N PHE A 35 4.47 3.85 9.02
CA PHE A 35 4.27 5.22 9.41
C PHE A 35 2.84 5.61 9.05
N HIS A 36 2.15 6.32 9.93
CA HIS A 36 0.79 6.79 9.67
C HIS A 36 0.84 8.16 8.99
N HIS A 37 0.48 8.20 7.71
CA HIS A 37 0.36 9.43 6.94
C HIS A 37 -1.09 9.94 6.96
N HIS A 38 -1.28 11.20 7.32
CA HIS A 38 -2.60 11.81 7.52
C HIS A 38 -3.59 11.62 6.34
N ARG A 39 -3.11 11.60 5.09
CA ARG A 39 -3.96 11.37 3.89
C ARG A 39 -3.91 9.96 3.32
N ALA A 40 -2.79 9.26 3.50
CA ALA A 40 -2.57 7.97 2.85
C ALA A 40 -2.79 6.78 3.80
N GLY A 41 -3.06 7.05 5.08
CA GLY A 41 -3.17 6.04 6.12
C GLY A 41 -1.81 5.40 6.42
N LEU A 42 -1.84 4.10 6.72
CA LEU A 42 -0.64 3.34 7.07
C LEU A 42 0.18 3.02 5.82
N ILE A 43 1.38 3.61 5.72
CA ILE A 43 2.35 3.38 4.63
C ILE A 43 3.69 2.89 5.19
N LEU A 44 4.56 2.40 4.31
CA LEU A 44 5.93 2.06 4.67
C LEU A 44 6.74 3.31 4.99
N ARG A 45 7.42 3.28 6.14
CA ARG A 45 8.28 4.39 6.59
C ARG A 45 9.36 4.75 5.59
N ASP A 46 10.06 3.74 5.05
CA ASP A 46 11.17 3.99 4.11
C ASP A 46 10.66 4.60 2.80
N THR A 47 9.38 4.42 2.45
CA THR A 47 8.75 5.07 1.29
C THR A 47 8.51 6.54 1.52
N ALA A 48 7.99 6.91 2.69
CA ALA A 48 7.85 8.31 3.07
C ALA A 48 9.22 9.02 3.08
N ILE A 49 10.25 8.33 3.59
CA ILE A 49 11.64 8.84 3.57
C ILE A 49 12.15 9.00 2.14
N TYR A 50 11.94 8.01 1.26
CA TYR A 50 12.35 8.10 -0.13
C TYR A 50 11.69 9.29 -0.83
N CYS A 51 10.35 9.41 -0.72
CA CYS A 51 9.61 10.48 -1.39
C CYS A 51 10.00 11.86 -0.84
N ALA A 52 10.27 11.97 0.46
CA ALA A 52 10.79 13.21 1.04
C ALA A 52 12.20 13.52 0.50
N ALA A 53 13.08 12.52 0.36
CA ALA A 53 14.40 12.71 -0.19
C ALA A 53 14.36 13.19 -1.65
N GLU A 54 13.44 12.65 -2.45
CA GLU A 54 13.15 13.13 -3.80
C GLU A 54 12.63 14.58 -3.78
N HIS A 55 11.56 14.83 -3.03
CA HIS A 55 10.87 16.11 -3.00
C HIS A 55 11.75 17.28 -2.54
N TYR A 56 12.62 17.05 -1.56
CA TYR A 56 13.51 18.08 -1.01
C TYR A 56 14.92 18.09 -1.64
N GLY A 57 15.17 17.29 -2.68
CA GLY A 57 16.49 17.21 -3.33
C GLY A 57 17.60 16.76 -2.38
N LEU A 58 17.30 15.84 -1.46
CA LEU A 58 18.28 15.30 -0.51
C LEU A 58 19.28 14.37 -1.21
N PRO A 59 20.45 14.10 -0.58
CA PRO A 59 21.48 13.27 -1.21
C PRO A 59 20.95 11.90 -1.66
N GLU A 60 21.34 11.49 -2.86
CA GLU A 60 20.93 10.22 -3.48
C GLU A 60 21.25 8.99 -2.62
N ALA A 61 22.27 9.08 -1.75
CA ALA A 61 22.58 8.04 -0.78
C ALA A 61 21.41 7.73 0.18
N LEU A 62 20.56 8.71 0.50
CA LEU A 62 19.39 8.53 1.35
C LEU A 62 18.30 7.70 0.65
N LYS A 63 18.04 7.96 -0.63
CA LYS A 63 17.11 7.19 -1.47
C LYS A 63 17.55 5.73 -1.57
N ARG A 64 18.83 5.50 -1.89
CA ARG A 64 19.41 4.14 -1.91
C ARG A 64 19.31 3.43 -0.57
N LEU A 65 19.57 4.14 0.54
CA LEU A 65 19.43 3.58 1.88
C LEU A 65 17.98 3.20 2.20
N ALA A 66 17.02 4.06 1.84
CA ALA A 66 15.60 3.78 2.02
C ALA A 66 15.15 2.53 1.24
N LEU A 67 15.54 2.40 -0.04
CA LEU A 67 15.25 1.20 -0.84
C LEU A 67 15.86 -0.07 -0.24
N ARG A 68 17.12 0.00 0.21
CA ARG A 68 17.81 -1.14 0.81
C ARG A 68 17.11 -1.60 2.09
N LYS A 69 16.74 -0.68 2.97
CA LYS A 69 16.02 -1.00 4.22
C LYS A 69 14.63 -1.57 3.96
N GLN A 70 13.91 -1.03 2.98
CA GLN A 70 12.62 -1.56 2.55
C GLN A 70 12.77 -3.01 2.04
N GLY A 71 13.88 -3.35 1.38
CA GLY A 71 14.27 -4.70 0.94
C GLY A 71 14.40 -5.74 2.03
N LEU A 72 14.71 -5.33 3.27
CA LEU A 72 14.96 -6.25 4.37
C LEU A 72 13.67 -6.63 5.12
N ARG A 73 12.54 -5.97 4.83
CA ARG A 73 11.29 -6.16 5.56
C ARG A 73 10.47 -7.29 4.96
N THR A 74 10.01 -8.18 5.84
CA THR A 74 9.10 -9.29 5.52
C THR A 74 7.78 -9.12 6.26
N GLY A 75 6.76 -9.89 5.89
CA GLY A 75 5.47 -9.89 6.61
C GLY A 75 4.64 -8.62 6.49
N ILE A 76 4.96 -7.72 5.54
CA ILE A 76 4.21 -6.48 5.33
C ILE A 76 2.82 -6.83 4.79
N ALA A 77 1.78 -6.27 5.43
CA ALA A 77 0.41 -6.40 4.95
C ALA A 77 0.27 -5.89 3.51
N VAL A 78 -0.39 -6.69 2.68
CA VAL A 78 -0.61 -6.42 1.26
C VAL A 78 -1.25 -5.04 1.01
N GLU A 79 -2.25 -4.68 1.82
CA GLU A 79 -2.92 -3.39 1.74
C GLU A 79 -1.96 -2.20 1.97
N VAL A 80 -0.98 -2.37 2.87
CA VAL A 80 0.06 -1.37 3.12
C VAL A 80 1.01 -1.26 1.92
N ILE A 81 1.31 -2.36 1.23
CA ILE A 81 2.11 -2.34 0.00
C ILE A 81 1.41 -1.51 -1.08
N LEU A 82 0.12 -1.77 -1.32
CA LEU A 82 -0.67 -1.05 -2.33
C LEU A 82 -0.82 0.44 -2.00
N ARG A 83 -1.17 0.79 -0.75
CA ARG A 83 -1.21 2.19 -0.30
C ARG A 83 0.12 2.90 -0.49
N SER A 84 1.21 2.23 -0.15
CA SER A 84 2.55 2.82 -0.28
C SER A 84 2.98 2.96 -1.74
N ALA A 85 2.53 2.07 -2.64
CA ALA A 85 2.74 2.20 -4.07
C ALA A 85 2.00 3.42 -4.63
N ARG A 86 0.71 3.59 -4.30
CA ARG A 86 -0.05 4.81 -4.65
C ARG A 86 0.67 6.07 -4.15
N PHE A 87 1.07 6.08 -2.89
CA PHE A 87 1.80 7.21 -2.30
C PHE A 87 3.08 7.54 -3.08
N ALA A 88 3.87 6.53 -3.46
CA ALA A 88 5.09 6.72 -4.24
C ALA A 88 4.80 7.40 -5.60
N TYR A 89 3.81 6.91 -6.34
CA TYR A 89 3.45 7.48 -7.65
C TYR A 89 2.94 8.92 -7.55
N GLU A 90 2.22 9.25 -6.47
CA GLU A 90 1.72 10.61 -6.24
C GLU A 90 2.82 11.61 -5.81
N HIS A 91 3.94 11.12 -5.27
CA HIS A 91 4.98 11.97 -4.65
C HIS A 91 6.37 11.83 -5.29
N THR A 92 6.49 11.13 -6.42
CA THR A 92 7.71 11.09 -7.24
C THR A 92 7.40 11.37 -8.70
N PRO A 93 8.32 12.01 -9.45
CA PRO A 93 8.15 12.23 -10.88
C PRO A 93 8.05 10.91 -11.65
N GLU A 94 7.58 10.98 -12.90
CA GLU A 94 7.47 9.80 -13.78
C GLU A 94 8.82 9.19 -14.13
N SER A 95 9.90 9.98 -14.10
CA SER A 95 11.27 9.51 -14.29
C SER A 95 11.80 8.63 -13.17
N GLU A 96 11.06 8.51 -12.05
CA GLU A 96 11.55 7.84 -10.84
C GLU A 96 11.27 6.33 -10.86
N ASP A 97 12.02 5.63 -11.71
CA ASP A 97 11.80 4.23 -12.03
C ASP A 97 12.16 3.27 -10.90
N GLN A 98 13.18 3.59 -10.09
CA GLN A 98 13.72 2.66 -9.10
C GLN A 98 12.69 2.31 -8.01
N LEU A 99 12.03 3.31 -7.44
CA LEU A 99 11.01 3.11 -6.42
C LEU A 99 9.76 2.44 -7.02
N ARG A 100 9.36 2.84 -8.22
CA ARG A 100 8.20 2.27 -8.91
C ARG A 100 8.41 0.80 -9.24
N ALA A 101 9.52 0.45 -9.88
CA ALA A 101 9.90 -0.94 -10.18
C ALA A 101 9.99 -1.80 -8.92
N ARG A 102 10.51 -1.24 -7.81
CA ARG A 102 10.56 -1.91 -6.51
C ARG A 102 9.16 -2.31 -6.02
N TYR A 103 8.18 -1.44 -6.16
CA TYR A 103 6.79 -1.73 -5.81
C TYR A 103 6.16 -2.79 -6.69
N LEU A 104 6.33 -2.70 -8.01
CA LEU A 104 5.82 -3.71 -8.94
C LEU A 104 6.38 -5.10 -8.57
N ALA A 105 7.69 -5.19 -8.31
CA ALA A 105 8.33 -6.43 -7.88
C ALA A 105 7.83 -6.94 -6.50
N MET A 106 7.47 -6.05 -5.58
CA MET A 106 6.86 -6.45 -4.30
C MET A 106 5.44 -7.02 -4.50
N ILE A 107 4.63 -6.35 -5.31
CA ILE A 107 3.26 -6.76 -5.59
C ILE A 107 3.23 -8.13 -6.30
N ILE A 108 4.05 -8.31 -7.34
CA ILE A 108 4.15 -9.57 -8.09
C ILE A 108 4.60 -10.74 -7.18
N ARG A 109 5.54 -10.49 -6.26
CA ARG A 109 5.99 -11.51 -5.28
C ARG A 109 4.89 -11.89 -4.29
N SER A 110 4.00 -10.95 -3.96
CA SER A 110 2.88 -11.17 -3.04
C SER A 110 1.58 -11.66 -3.71
N ARG A 111 1.60 -11.99 -5.01
CA ARG A 111 0.42 -12.38 -5.82
C ARG A 111 -0.48 -13.46 -5.21
N ALA A 112 0.09 -14.46 -4.52
CA ALA A 112 -0.68 -15.54 -3.91
C ALA A 112 -1.64 -15.05 -2.81
N VAL A 113 -1.23 -14.01 -2.08
CA VAL A 113 -2.05 -13.42 -1.00
C VAL A 113 -3.18 -12.58 -1.60
N PHE A 114 -2.91 -11.85 -2.69
CA PHE A 114 -3.89 -11.02 -3.36
C PHE A 114 -5.09 -11.80 -3.88
N LYS A 115 -4.85 -13.00 -4.44
CA LYS A 115 -5.92 -13.88 -4.94
C LYS A 115 -6.88 -14.32 -3.82
N ALA A 116 -6.36 -14.54 -2.62
CA ALA A 116 -7.15 -15.04 -1.49
C ALA A 116 -7.94 -13.93 -0.76
N SER A 117 -7.40 -12.70 -0.70
CA SER A 117 -7.98 -11.62 0.12
C SER A 117 -8.95 -10.69 -0.62
N GLY A 118 -9.02 -10.74 -1.95
CA GLY A 118 -9.82 -9.81 -2.76
C GLY A 118 -9.32 -8.36 -2.76
N THR A 119 -8.26 -8.05 -1.99
CA THR A 119 -7.73 -6.68 -1.82
C THR A 119 -7.28 -6.06 -3.14
N MET A 120 -6.71 -6.86 -4.04
CA MET A 120 -6.28 -6.38 -5.37
C MET A 120 -7.46 -5.97 -6.23
N GLN A 121 -8.55 -6.74 -6.20
CA GLN A 121 -9.76 -6.42 -6.97
C GLN A 121 -10.33 -5.07 -6.52
N LEU A 122 -10.53 -4.88 -5.21
CA LEU A 122 -11.06 -3.64 -4.66
C LEU A 122 -10.20 -2.42 -5.02
N GLU A 123 -8.87 -2.56 -4.93
CA GLU A 123 -7.95 -1.46 -5.24
C GLU A 123 -7.89 -1.16 -6.75
N MET A 124 -7.99 -2.17 -7.61
CA MET A 124 -8.06 -1.99 -9.06
C MET A 124 -9.37 -1.32 -9.50
N GLU A 125 -10.50 -1.68 -8.89
CA GLU A 125 -11.80 -1.03 -9.14
C GLU A 125 -11.78 0.46 -8.76
N ARG A 126 -11.01 0.84 -7.73
CA ARG A 126 -10.77 2.25 -7.37
C ARG A 126 -9.91 3.01 -8.39
N GLY A 127 -9.09 2.30 -9.16
CA GLY A 127 -8.24 2.87 -10.20
C GLY A 127 -7.02 3.64 -9.69
N HIS A 128 -5.89 3.47 -10.41
CA HIS A 128 -4.65 4.23 -10.22
C HIS A 128 -3.69 3.97 -11.40
N PRO A 129 -2.88 4.94 -11.86
CA PRO A 129 -1.93 4.77 -12.97
C PRO A 129 -0.99 3.56 -12.86
N PHE A 130 -0.44 3.28 -11.66
CA PHE A 130 0.48 2.14 -11.44
C PHE A 130 -0.09 0.78 -11.85
N PHE A 131 -1.42 0.61 -11.95
CA PHE A 131 -2.00 -0.67 -12.38
C PHE A 131 -1.68 -1.01 -13.84
N PHE A 132 -1.50 -0.01 -14.70
CA PHE A 132 -1.02 -0.24 -16.06
C PHE A 132 0.42 -0.78 -16.03
N ASP A 133 1.29 -0.13 -15.27
CA ASP A 133 2.68 -0.58 -15.11
C ASP A 133 2.76 -1.96 -14.46
N LEU A 134 1.86 -2.26 -13.52
CA LEU A 134 1.73 -3.58 -12.90
C LEU A 134 1.30 -4.64 -13.92
N PHE A 135 0.34 -4.32 -14.79
CA PHE A 135 -0.08 -5.21 -15.87
C PHE A 135 1.11 -5.54 -16.79
N VAL A 136 1.83 -4.52 -17.27
CA VAL A 136 3.02 -4.72 -18.11
C VAL A 136 4.09 -5.54 -17.38
N ALA A 137 4.38 -5.23 -16.11
CA ALA A 137 5.35 -5.97 -15.31
C ALA A 137 4.92 -7.43 -15.05
N LEU A 138 3.62 -7.70 -14.93
CA LEU A 138 3.09 -9.06 -14.80
C LEU A 138 3.24 -9.85 -16.09
N CYS A 139 2.96 -9.26 -17.25
CA CYS A 139 3.19 -9.90 -18.55
C CYS A 139 4.66 -10.29 -18.71
N ASN A 140 5.57 -9.34 -18.50
CA ASN A 140 7.02 -9.61 -18.55
C ASN A 140 7.44 -10.70 -17.56
N HIS A 141 6.83 -10.73 -16.37
CA HIS A 141 7.12 -11.77 -15.38
C HIS A 141 6.65 -13.17 -15.83
N VAL A 142 5.52 -13.27 -16.53
CA VAL A 142 5.02 -14.55 -17.09
C VAL A 142 5.92 -15.00 -18.23
N ASP A 143 6.27 -14.10 -19.15
CA ASP A 143 7.18 -14.39 -20.27
C ASP A 143 8.53 -14.89 -19.76
N ASP A 144 9.08 -14.26 -18.71
CA ASP A 144 10.31 -14.68 -18.03
C ASP A 144 10.20 -16.09 -17.42
N LEU A 145 9.02 -16.46 -16.90
CA LEU A 145 8.80 -17.81 -16.35
C LEU A 145 8.73 -18.85 -17.45
N GLU A 146 8.03 -18.57 -18.55
CA GLU A 146 7.91 -19.47 -19.70
C GLU A 146 9.27 -19.68 -20.37
N GLY A 147 10.06 -18.61 -20.56
CA GLY A 147 11.42 -18.70 -21.09
C GLY A 147 12.35 -19.56 -20.21
N ARG A 148 12.23 -19.46 -18.88
CA ARG A 148 12.99 -20.31 -17.96
C ARG A 148 12.62 -21.79 -18.04
N VAL A 149 11.32 -22.08 -18.22
CA VAL A 149 10.84 -23.46 -18.42
C VAL A 149 11.38 -24.01 -19.73
N ALA A 150 11.28 -23.25 -20.83
CA ALA A 150 11.78 -23.67 -22.13
C ALA A 150 13.30 -23.96 -22.12
N VAL A 151 14.10 -23.12 -21.44
CA VAL A 151 15.55 -23.36 -21.30
C VAL A 151 15.85 -24.61 -20.45
N ALA A 152 15.05 -24.88 -19.41
CA ALA A 152 15.20 -26.08 -18.58
C ALA A 152 14.85 -27.36 -19.34
N GLU A 153 13.88 -27.32 -20.27
CA GLU A 153 13.49 -28.47 -21.10
C GLU A 153 14.47 -28.76 -22.24
N VAL A 154 15.14 -27.74 -22.78
CA VAL A 154 16.15 -27.91 -23.86
C VAL A 154 17.54 -28.26 -23.31
N GLY A 155 17.78 -28.03 -22.01
CA GLY A 155 19.04 -28.34 -21.32
C GLY A 155 19.12 -29.73 -20.68
N LEU A 156 18.12 -30.59 -20.90
CA LEU A 156 18.08 -32.02 -20.52
C LEU A 156 18.18 -32.89 -21.77
#